data_AF-A0A0C9Y7B5-F1
#
_entry.id   AF-A0A0C9Y7B5-F1
#
_cell.length_a   1.000
_cell.length_b   1.000
_cell.length_c   1.000
_cell.angle_alpha   90.00
_cell.angle_beta   90.00
_cell.angle_gamma   90.00
#
_symmetry.space_group_name_H-M   'P 1'
#
loop_
_entity.id
_entity.type
_entity.pdbx_description
1 polymer ?
#
loop_
_entity_poly.entity_id
_entity_poly.type
_entity_poly.pdbx_seq_one_letter_code
_entity_poly.pdbx_strand_id
1 'polypeptide(L)' 'MIRRNPTLIPMNDLDVQDIRDMVAKQKADQQLMQKMKRLVESPEILKEDFNLMAELRGSIKDKVRRMGLDMDSAKT' A
#
# COMPACT_ATOMS: atom_id res chain seq x y z
N MET A 1 22.96 -37.58 -32.31
CA MET A 1 22.00 -37.23 -31.23
C MET A 1 21.18 -36.04 -31.70
N ILE A 2 19.85 -36.16 -31.82
CA ILE A 2 19.00 -35.05 -32.24
C ILE A 2 18.75 -34.17 -31.01
N ARG A 3 19.13 -32.90 -31.09
CA ARG A 3 18.82 -31.91 -30.05
C ARG A 3 17.40 -31.41 -30.27
N ARG A 4 16.61 -31.37 -29.19
CA ARG A 4 15.25 -30.83 -29.19
C ARG A 4 15.27 -29.35 -28.80
N ASN A 5 14.31 -28.61 -29.34
CA ASN A 5 14.13 -27.21 -28.97
C ASN A 5 13.66 -27.12 -27.51
N PRO A 6 14.11 -26.11 -26.75
CA PRO A 6 13.68 -25.90 -25.38
C PRO A 6 12.19 -25.55 -25.34
N THR A 7 11.51 -25.99 -24.28
CA THR A 7 10.11 -25.64 -24.05
C THR A 7 9.99 -24.17 -23.69
N LEU A 8 9.13 -23.44 -24.40
CA LEU A 8 8.78 -22.06 -24.07
C LEU A 8 7.56 -22.05 -23.14
N ILE A 9 7.65 -21.30 -22.04
CA ILE A 9 6.51 -21.06 -21.15
C ILE A 9 5.71 -19.89 -21.75
N PRO A 10 4.45 -20.09 -22.15
CA PRO A 10 3.62 -19.01 -22.66
C PRO A 10 3.17 -18.09 -21.52
N MET A 11 3.09 -16.79 -21.78
CA MET A 11 2.45 -15.86 -20.86
C MET A 11 0.94 -16.11 -20.88
N ASN A 12 0.34 -16.28 -19.71
CA ASN A 12 -1.08 -16.54 -19.56
C ASN A 12 -1.80 -15.29 -19.04
N ASP A 13 -3.13 -15.27 -19.17
CA ASP A 13 -3.94 -14.14 -18.69
C ASP A 13 -3.81 -13.90 -17.18
N LEU A 14 -3.45 -14.95 -16.42
CA LEU A 14 -3.14 -14.85 -14.99
C LEU A 14 -1.93 -13.94 -14.72
N ASP A 15 -0.86 -14.05 -15.52
CA ASP A 15 0.33 -13.22 -15.38
C ASP A 15 0.00 -11.74 -15.61
N VAL A 16 -0.93 -11.47 -16.54
CA VAL A 16 -1.42 -10.12 -16.81
C VAL A 16 -2.25 -9.59 -15.64
N GLN A 17 -3.05 -10.45 -15.01
CA GLN A 17 -3.87 -10.06 -13.86
C GLN A 17 -3.00 -9.71 -12.65
N ASP A 18 -1.96 -10.49 -12.37
CA ASP A 18 -1.02 -10.21 -11.29
C ASP A 18 -0.34 -8.84 -11.44
N ILE A 19 0.05 -8.49 -12.67
CA ILE A 19 0.64 -7.19 -12.98
C ILE A 19 -0.37 -6.06 -12.77
N ARG A 20 -1.63 -6.24 -13.21
CA ARG A 20 -2.69 -5.25 -13.01
C ARG A 20 -2.93 -4.99 -11.53
N ASP A 21 -2.99 -6.03 -10.73
CA ASP A 21 -3.23 -5.93 -9.28
C ASP A 21 -2.05 -5.23 -8.59
N MET A 22 -0.81 -5.55 -8.99
CA MET A 22 0.38 -4.86 -8.50
C MET A 22 0.36 -3.36 -8.82
N VAL A 23 0.03 -2.98 -10.06
CA VAL A 23 -0.07 -1.57 -10.48
C VAL A 23 -1.20 -0.85 -9.76
N ALA A 24 -2.36 -1.50 -9.58
CA ALA A 24 -3.49 -0.95 -8.85
C ALA A 24 -3.10 -0.61 -7.40
N LYS A 25 -2.38 -1.52 -6.73
CA LYS A 25 -1.84 -1.29 -5.40
C LYS A 25 -0.86 -0.11 -5.35
N GLN A 26 0.10 -0.05 -6.27
CA GLN A 26 1.06 1.06 -6.32
C GLN A 26 0.38 2.41 -6.53
N LYS A 27 -0.66 2.48 -7.37
CA LYS A 27 -1.44 3.72 -7.57
C LYS A 27 -2.17 4.14 -6.30
N ALA A 28 -2.76 3.21 -5.56
CA ALA A 28 -3.40 3.51 -4.29
C ALA A 28 -2.41 4.06 -3.27
N ASP A 29 -1.22 3.45 -3.16
CA ASP A 29 -0.16 3.90 -2.25
C ASP A 29 0.39 5.28 -2.65
N GLN A 30 0.51 5.57 -3.96
CA GLN A 30 0.92 6.89 -4.44
C GLN A 30 -0.10 7.99 -4.12
N GLN A 31 -1.39 7.70 -4.22
CA GLN A 31 -2.43 8.67 -3.85
C GLN A 31 -2.38 9.02 -2.36
N LEU A 32 -2.10 8.05 -1.49
CA LEU A 32 -1.92 8.29 -0.06
C LEU A 32 -0.69 9.16 0.21
N MET A 33 0.44 8.87 -0.44
CA MET A 33 1.65 9.68 -0.29
C MET A 33 1.47 11.11 -0.80
N GLN A 34 0.74 11.31 -1.90
CA GLN A 34 0.43 12.66 -2.38
C GLN A 34 -0.46 13.44 -1.41
N LYS A 35 -1.46 12.78 -0.80
CA LYS A 35 -2.28 13.40 0.25
C LYS A 35 -1.42 13.78 1.46
N MET A 36 -0.54 12.88 1.92
CA MET A 36 0.38 13.18 3.02
C MET A 36 1.34 14.33 2.69
N LYS A 37 1.89 14.37 1.47
CA LYS A 37 2.76 15.47 1.02
C LYS A 37 2.03 16.82 1.08
N ARG A 38 0.77 16.88 0.63
CA ARG A 38 -0.06 18.10 0.72
C ARG A 38 -0.29 18.55 2.16
N LEU A 39 -0.50 17.62 3.08
CA LEU A 39 -0.66 17.93 4.51
C LEU A 39 0.62 18.51 5.13
N VAL A 40 1.79 18.02 4.71
CA VAL A 40 3.09 18.54 5.19
C VAL A 40 3.40 19.91 4.59
N GLU A 41 3.05 20.14 3.33
CA GLU A 41 3.34 21.39 2.62
C GLU A 41 2.34 22.52 2.92
N SER A 42 1.17 22.24 3.52
CA SER A 42 0.13 23.22 3.84
C SER A 42 -0.37 23.09 5.28
N PRO A 43 0.38 23.61 6.28
CA PRO A 43 0.07 23.45 7.70
C PRO A 43 -1.15 24.25 8.22
N GLU A 44 -1.89 24.98 7.37
CA GLU A 44 -3.01 25.83 7.79
C GLU A 44 -4.41 25.16 7.76
N ILE A 45 -4.53 23.89 7.33
CA ILE A 45 -5.84 23.23 7.11
C ILE A 45 -6.35 22.55 8.39
N LEU A 46 -6.60 23.34 9.45
CA LEU A 46 -6.88 22.81 10.79
C LEU A 46 -8.31 22.24 11.02
N LYS A 47 -9.21 22.26 10.03
CA LYS A 47 -10.63 21.87 10.24
C LYS A 47 -11.12 20.70 9.39
N GLU A 48 -10.65 20.55 8.15
CA GLU A 48 -11.01 19.40 7.31
C GLU A 48 -10.16 18.15 7.64
N ASP A 49 -9.02 18.34 8.30
CA ASP A 49 -8.05 17.30 8.65
C ASP A 49 -8.44 16.39 9.81
N PHE A 50 -9.40 16.78 10.65
CA PHE A 50 -9.84 15.92 11.77
C PHE A 50 -10.43 14.59 11.29
N ASN A 51 -11.16 14.61 10.17
CA ASN A 51 -11.74 13.40 9.59
C ASN A 51 -10.67 12.51 8.93
N LEU A 52 -9.68 13.12 8.27
CA LEU A 52 -8.54 12.42 7.67
C LEU A 52 -7.63 11.78 8.73
N MET A 53 -7.33 12.49 9.82
CA MET A 53 -6.59 11.96 10.97
C MET A 53 -7.34 10.80 11.64
N ALA A 54 -8.66 10.90 11.76
CA ALA A 54 -9.48 9.83 12.33
C ALA A 54 -9.45 8.55 11.47
N GLU A 55 -9.54 8.69 10.14
CA GLU A 55 -9.44 7.58 9.19
C GLU A 55 -8.03 6.97 9.19
N LEU A 56 -6.98 7.81 9.23
CA LEU A 56 -5.60 7.36 9.33
C LEU A 56 -5.34 6.59 10.64
N ARG A 57 -5.85 7.10 11.77
CA ARG A 57 -5.74 6.44 13.07
C ARG A 57 -6.45 5.10 13.10
N GLY A 58 -7.61 4.97 12.44
CA GLY A 58 -8.32 3.70 12.27
C GLY A 58 -7.47 2.68 11.49
N SER A 59 -6.98 3.09 10.31
CA SER A 59 -6.16 2.22 9.45
C SER A 59 -4.84 1.79 10.10
N ILE A 60 -4.18 2.69 10.86
CA ILE A 60 -2.96 2.39 11.61
C ILE A 60 -3.25 1.39 12.73
N LYS A 61 -4.34 1.56 13.48
CA LYS A 61 -4.71 0.63 14.56
C LYS A 61 -4.94 -0.80 14.05
N ASP A 62 -5.59 -0.93 12.90
CA ASP A 62 -5.85 -2.25 12.30
C ASP A 62 -4.59 -2.86 11.66
N LYS A 63 -3.64 -2.02 11.22
CA LYS A 63 -2.34 -2.47 10.74
C LYS A 63 -1.44 -2.91 11.90
N VAL A 64 -1.43 -2.15 13.00
CA VAL A 64 -0.68 -2.46 14.24
C VAL A 64 -1.16 -3.77 14.86
N ARG A 65 -2.48 -3.98 14.94
CA ARG A 65 -3.06 -5.27 15.37
C ARG A 65 -2.70 -6.43 14.46
N ARG A 66 -2.73 -6.23 13.14
CA ARG A 66 -2.31 -7.25 12.16
C ARG A 66 -0.82 -7.55 12.21
N MET A 67 0.00 -6.59 12.62
CA MET A 67 1.44 -6.75 12.79
C MET A 67 1.83 -7.29 14.18
N GLY A 68 0.87 -7.52 15.09
CA GLY A 68 1.14 -8.07 16.42
C GLY A 68 1.98 -7.16 17.32
N LEU A 69 1.97 -5.84 17.06
CA LEU A 69 2.69 -4.86 17.87
C LEU A 69 1.75 -4.34 18.97
N ASP A 70 1.97 -4.77 20.21
CA ASP A 70 1.25 -4.22 21.35
C ASP A 70 1.75 -2.79 21.64
N MET A 71 0.84 -1.82 21.56
CA MET A 71 1.11 -0.39 21.85
C MET A 71 1.55 -0.13 23.30
N ASP A 72 1.53 -1.15 24.17
CA ASP A 72 1.92 -1.04 25.57
C ASP A 72 3.44 -1.13 25.79
N SER A 73 4.22 -1.51 24.78
CA SER A 73 5.69 -1.60 24.85
C SER A 73 6.41 -0.24 24.78
N ALA A 74 5.68 0.87 24.58
CA ALA A 74 6.26 2.23 24.48
C ALA A 74 6.30 2.99 25.82
N LYS A 75 5.96 2.35 26.94
CA LYS A 75 6.18 2.89 28.30
C LYS A 75 7.29 2.11 28.99
N THR A 76 8.54 2.37 28.64
CA THR A 76 9.69 2.15 29.53
C THR A 76 10.81 3.10 29.16
#